data_AF-A0A6D2G1N3-F1
#
_entry.id   AF-A0A6D2G1N3-F1
#
_cell.length_a   1.000
_cell.length_b   1.000
_cell.length_c   1.000
_cell.angle_alpha   90.00
_cell.angle_beta   90.00
_cell.angle_gamma   90.00
#
_symmetry.space_group_name_H-M   'P 1'
#
loop_
_entity.id
_entity.type
_entity.pdbx_description
1 polymer ?
#
loop_
_entity_poly.entity_id
_entity_poly.type
_entity_poly.pdbx_seq_one_letter_code
_entity_poly.pdbx_strand_id
1 'polypeptide(L)'
;MFWTELCFILVALMIGARIGGVFLGMVGGLGVGVMVFIFGLTPSTPPIDVILIILSVVLAAASLQASGGLDLLVKLAEKILRRHPPLHYVISTVYLLYLHFYVRNGACRL
;
A
#
# COMPACT_ATOMS: atom_id res chain seq x y z
N MET A 1 21.06 -9.39 -15.07
CA MET A 1 20.99 -7.98 -14.63
C MET A 1 19.51 -7.63 -14.47
N PHE A 2 18.81 -7.10 -15.48
CA PHE A 2 17.43 -6.62 -15.32
C PHE A 2 16.39 -7.66 -14.84
N TRP A 3 16.41 -8.88 -15.39
CA TRP A 3 15.43 -9.92 -15.04
C TRP A 3 15.51 -10.38 -13.59
N THR A 4 16.72 -10.48 -13.02
CA THR A 4 16.91 -10.85 -11.61
C THR A 4 16.48 -9.73 -10.69
N GLU A 5 16.72 -8.47 -11.08
CA GLU A 5 16.32 -7.30 -10.31
C GLU A 5 14.81 -7.11 -10.29
N LEU A 6 14.17 -7.29 -11.44
CA LEU A 6 12.74 -7.24 -11.59
C LEU A 6 12.05 -8.37 -10.81
N CYS A 7 12.55 -9.60 -10.88
CA CYS A 7 12.04 -10.70 -10.04
C CYS A 7 12.19 -10.40 -8.55
N PHE A 8 13.33 -9.85 -8.11
CA PHE A 8 13.55 -9.51 -6.71
C PHE A 8 12.60 -8.42 -6.21
N ILE A 9 12.47 -7.32 -6.98
CA ILE A 9 11.54 -6.24 -6.65
C ILE A 9 10.11 -6.76 -6.65
N LEU A 10 9.72 -7.59 -7.62
CA LEU A 10 8.38 -8.16 -7.68
C LEU A 10 8.05 -9.03 -6.47
N VAL A 11 8.99 -9.88 -6.03
CA VAL A 11 8.82 -10.71 -4.83
C VAL A 11 8.77 -9.84 -3.57
N ALA A 12 9.64 -8.84 -3.44
CA ALA A 12 9.64 -7.91 -2.31
C ALA A 12 8.32 -7.11 -2.23
N LEU A 13 7.79 -6.68 -3.38
CA LEU A 13 6.54 -5.93 -3.48
C LEU A 13 5.33 -6.83 -3.20
N MET A 14 5.35 -8.10 -3.66
CA MET A 14 4.32 -9.08 -3.29
C MET A 14 4.27 -9.32 -1.78
N ILE A 15 5.43 -9.40 -1.12
CA ILE A 15 5.50 -9.56 0.35
C ILE A 15 5.03 -8.27 1.06
N GLY A 16 5.46 -7.11 0.59
CA GLY A 16 5.09 -5.81 1.18
C GLY A 16 3.60 -5.47 1.03
N ALA A 17 3.01 -5.75 -0.13
CA ALA A 17 1.59 -5.52 -0.41
C ALA A 17 0.66 -6.43 0.41
N ARG A 18 1.17 -7.54 0.94
CA ARG A 18 0.39 -8.45 1.81
C ARG A 18 0.20 -7.92 3.23
N ILE A 19 1.17 -7.18 3.76
CA ILE A 19 1.13 -6.66 5.14
C ILE A 19 0.41 -5.30 5.19
N GLY A 20 0.49 -4.51 4.12
CA GLY A 20 -0.24 -3.25 3.98
C GLY A 20 0.17 -2.16 4.99
N GLY A 21 -0.44 -0.98 4.87
CA GLY A 21 -0.23 0.14 5.82
C GLY A 21 1.19 0.73 5.81
N VAL A 22 1.65 1.20 6.97
CA VAL A 22 2.98 1.81 7.16
C VAL A 22 4.13 0.86 6.77
N PHE A 23 3.91 -0.46 6.84
CA PHE A 23 4.89 -1.48 6.48
C PHE A 23 5.25 -1.51 4.98
N LEU A 24 4.38 -1.00 4.10
CA LEU A 24 4.70 -0.87 2.67
C LEU A 24 5.92 0.05 2.43
N GLY A 25 6.01 1.16 3.17
CA GLY A 25 7.16 2.07 3.09
C GLY A 25 8.45 1.42 3.62
N MET A 26 8.33 0.62 4.69
CA MET A 26 9.47 -0.04 5.33
C MET A 26 10.04 -1.18 4.47
N VAL A 27 9.18 -2.01 3.85
CA VAL A 27 9.59 -3.07 2.92
C VAL A 27 10.15 -2.49 1.63
N GLY A 28 9.59 -1.38 1.13
CA GLY A 28 10.12 -0.66 -0.03
C GLY A 28 11.53 -0.11 0.24
N GLY A 29 11.74 0.54 1.38
CA GLY A 29 13.05 1.06 1.80
C GLY A 29 14.09 -0.03 2.01
N LEU A 30 13.71 -1.14 2.68
CA LEU A 30 14.57 -2.31 2.84
C LEU A 30 14.92 -2.97 1.51
N GLY A 31 13.96 -3.10 0.60
CA GLY A 31 14.17 -3.68 -0.73
C GLY A 31 15.19 -2.90 -1.56
N VAL A 32 15.09 -1.56 -1.54
CA VAL A 32 16.06 -0.68 -2.21
C VAL A 32 17.43 -0.73 -1.53
N GLY A 33 17.48 -0.74 -0.19
CA GLY A 33 18.73 -0.88 0.55
C GLY A 33 19.48 -2.17 0.20
N VAL A 34 18.78 -3.31 0.25
CA VAL A 34 19.36 -4.62 -0.09
C VAL A 34 19.82 -4.68 -1.54
N MET A 35 19.06 -4.08 -2.47
CA MET A 35 19.46 -3.93 -3.87
C MET A 35 20.79 -3.19 -4.03
N VAL A 36 20.95 -2.05 -3.36
CA VAL A 36 22.16 -1.21 -3.46
C VAL A 36 23.39 -1.91 -2.87
N PHE A 37 23.25 -2.59 -1.72
CA PHE A 37 24.36 -3.30 -1.07
C PHE A 37 24.81 -4.58 -1.79
N ILE A 38 23.89 -5.29 -2.47
CA ILE A 38 24.19 -6.58 -3.13
C ILE A 38 24.56 -6.40 -4.60
N PHE A 39 23.89 -5.51 -5.35
CA PHE A 39 24.11 -5.34 -6.79
C PHE A 39 25.08 -4.21 -7.16
N GLY A 40 25.54 -3.41 -6.18
CA GLY A 40 26.58 -2.39 -6.40
C GLY A 40 26.16 -1.28 -7.38
N LEU A 41 24.86 -1.07 -7.56
CA LEU A 41 24.34 0.00 -8.41
C LEU A 41 24.83 1.34 -7.88
N THR A 42 25.47 2.14 -8.73
CA THR A 42 25.90 3.50 -8.39
C THR A 42 24.66 4.30 -7.98
N PRO A 43 24.53 4.71 -6.70
CA PRO A 43 23.41 5.53 -6.27
C PRO A 43 23.49 6.83 -7.07
N SER A 44 22.54 7.02 -7.99
CA SER A 44 22.39 8.31 -8.65
C SER A 44 22.04 9.36 -7.61
N THR A 45 22.32 10.63 -7.91
CA THR A 45 22.12 11.77 -7.01
C THR A 45 20.79 11.64 -6.26
N PRO A 46 20.82 11.43 -4.93
CA PRO A 46 19.60 11.12 -4.17
C PRO A 46 18.65 12.31 -4.28
N PRO A 47 17.46 12.13 -4.90
CA PRO A 47 16.51 13.21 -5.07
C PRO A 47 15.85 13.50 -3.72
N ILE A 48 16.39 14.49 -3.00
CA ILE A 48 15.96 14.89 -1.66
C ILE A 48 14.47 15.24 -1.63
N ASP A 49 13.97 15.90 -2.67
CA ASP A 49 12.55 16.26 -2.79
C ASP A 49 11.63 15.03 -2.79
N VAL A 50 12.05 13.95 -3.45
CA VAL A 50 11.28 12.70 -3.56
C VAL A 50 11.28 11.94 -2.23
N ILE A 51 12.38 11.98 -1.49
CA ILE A 51 12.46 11.34 -0.17
C ILE A 51 11.54 12.08 0.82
N LEU A 52 11.56 13.43 0.79
CA LEU A 52 10.73 14.26 1.67
C LEU A 52 9.23 14.15 1.35
N ILE A 53 8.84 14.09 0.08
CA ILE A 53 7.41 13.94 -0.28
C ILE A 53 6.86 12.57 0.16
N ILE A 54 7.61 11.48 -0.01
CA ILE A 54 7.19 10.15 0.43
C ILE A 54 7.10 10.12 1.97
N LEU A 55 8.09 10.67 2.66
CA LEU A 55 8.10 10.73 4.12
C LEU A 55 6.91 11.53 4.66
N SER A 56 6.62 12.69 4.06
CA SER A 56 5.48 13.53 4.43
C SER A 56 4.14 12.80 4.27
N VAL A 57 3.92 12.17 3.11
CA VAL A 57 2.68 11.43 2.83
C VAL A 57 2.54 10.20 3.73
N VAL A 58 3.61 9.44 4.01
CA VAL A 58 3.56 8.27 4.90
C VAL A 58 3.27 8.70 6.34
N LEU A 59 3.88 9.78 6.83
CA LEU A 59 3.58 10.34 8.15
C LEU A 59 2.14 10.83 8.26
N ALA A 60 1.61 11.47 7.21
CA ALA A 60 0.22 11.87 7.14
C ALA A 60 -0.73 10.66 7.13
N ALA A 61 -0.43 9.63 6.35
CA ALA A 61 -1.20 8.39 6.34
C ALA A 61 -1.16 7.66 7.69
N ALA A 62 0.01 7.62 8.34
CA ALA A 62 0.19 7.01 9.65
C ALA A 62 -0.58 7.77 10.74
N SER A 63 -0.60 9.10 10.71
CA SER A 63 -1.38 9.90 11.65
C SER A 63 -2.89 9.75 11.43
N LEU A 64 -3.34 9.62 10.18
CA LEU A 64 -4.74 9.31 9.84
C LEU A 64 -5.16 7.90 10.27
N GLN A 65 -4.27 6.92 10.15
CA GLN A 65 -4.50 5.55 10.62
C GLN A 65 -4.49 5.48 12.16
N ALA A 66 -3.57 6.17 12.82
CA ALA A 66 -3.46 6.21 14.29
C ALA A 66 -4.63 6.94 14.96
N SER A 67 -5.16 7.98 14.32
CA SER A 67 -6.33 8.73 14.82
C SER A 67 -7.67 8.08 14.50
N GLY A 68 -7.70 7.00 13.70
CA GLY A 68 -8.94 6.46 13.14
C GLY A 68 -9.66 7.43 12.19
N GLY A 69 -8.99 8.50 11.75
CA GLY A 69 -9.57 9.51 10.87
C GLY A 69 -9.98 8.91 9.53
N LEU A 70 -9.22 7.94 9.03
CA LEU A 70 -9.55 7.22 7.79
C LEU A 70 -10.92 6.52 7.89
N ASP A 71 -11.22 5.82 8.98
CA ASP A 71 -12.52 5.17 9.20
C ASP A 71 -13.67 6.17 9.29
N LEU A 72 -13.42 7.35 9.86
CA LEU A 72 -14.42 8.41 10.00
C LEU A 72 -14.76 9.03 8.63
N LEU A 73 -13.75 9.30 7.80
CA LEU A 73 -13.91 9.74 6.42
C LEU A 73 -14.69 8.71 5.58
N VAL A 74 -14.41 7.42 5.75
CA VAL A 74 -15.14 6.33 5.05
C VAL A 74 -16.59 6.24 5.52
N LYS A 75 -16.86 6.29 6.83
CA LYS A 75 -18.23 6.27 7.37
C LYS A 75 -19.05 7.48 6.92
N LEU A 76 -18.43 8.65 6.84
CA LEU A 76 -19.08 9.85 6.35
C LEU A 76 -19.41 9.71 4.86
N ALA A 77 -18.47 9.20 4.06
CA ALA A 77 -18.69 8.90 2.64
C ALA A 77 -19.82 7.87 2.44
N GLU A 78 -19.86 6.81 3.24
CA GLU A 78 -20.93 5.81 3.20
C GLU A 78 -22.30 6.42 3.55
N LYS A 79 -22.35 7.30 4.57
CA LYS A 79 -23.58 7.97 4.99
C LYS A 79 -24.12 8.93 3.94
N ILE A 80 -23.24 9.65 3.25
CA ILE A 80 -23.62 10.54 2.13
C ILE A 80 -24.11 9.71 0.95
N LEU A 81 -23.42 8.60 0.65
CA LEU A 81 -23.75 7.73 -0.47
C LEU A 81 -25.08 6.99 -0.29
N ARG A 82 -25.42 6.59 0.94
CA ARG A 82 -26.72 5.97 1.27
C ARG A 82 -27.91 6.92 1.08
N ARG A 83 -27.70 8.24 0.94
CA ARG A 83 -28.77 9.24 0.84
C ARG A 83 -29.34 9.40 -0.58
N HIS A 84 -28.63 8.93 -1.62
CA HIS A 84 -29.10 8.95 -3.02
C HIS A 84 -28.85 7.59 -3.70
N PRO A 85 -29.83 6.66 -3.71
CA PRO A 85 -29.66 5.34 -4.29
C PRO A 85 -30.12 5.30 -5.75
N PRO A 86 -29.18 5.41 -6.70
CA PRO A 86 -29.20 4.48 -7.83
C PRO A 86 -27.78 3.97 -8.16
N LEU A 87 -27.63 2.67 -8.43
CA LEU A 87 -26.41 1.94 -8.84
C LEU A 87 -25.27 1.64 -7.82
N HIS A 88 -25.01 2.43 -6.78
CA HIS A 88 -23.79 2.24 -5.95
C HIS A 88 -23.79 0.98 -5.04
N TYR A 89 -24.95 0.41 -4.69
CA TYR A 89 -25.04 -0.80 -3.86
C TYR A 89 -24.43 -2.04 -4.54
N VAL A 90 -24.53 -2.14 -5.87
CA VAL A 90 -23.93 -3.24 -6.64
C VAL A 90 -22.40 -3.12 -6.63
N ILE A 91 -21.87 -1.90 -6.78
CA ILE A 91 -20.43 -1.63 -6.78
C ILE A 91 -19.84 -1.92 -5.39
N SER A 92 -20.51 -1.48 -4.31
CA SER A 92 -20.10 -1.78 -2.94
C SER A 92 -20.14 -3.28 -2.64
N THR A 93 -21.15 -4.00 -3.13
CA THR A 93 -21.26 -5.46 -3.00
C THR A 93 -20.14 -6.19 -3.75
N VAL A 94 -19.80 -5.75 -4.97
CA VAL A 94 -18.69 -6.30 -5.76
C VAL A 94 -17.34 -6.00 -5.10
N TYR A 95 -17.11 -4.80 -4.60
CA TYR A 95 -15.86 -4.45 -3.89
C TYR A 95 -15.72 -5.22 -2.57
N LEU A 96 -16.80 -5.36 -1.79
CA LEU A 96 -16.79 -6.19 -0.58
C LEU A 96 -16.57 -7.68 -0.89
N LEU A 97 -17.14 -8.19 -1.99
CA LEU A 97 -16.89 -9.56 -2.45
C LEU A 97 -15.44 -9.75 -2.91
N TYR A 98 -14.87 -8.78 -3.62
CA TYR A 98 -13.48 -8.78 -4.08
C TYR A 98 -12.51 -8.72 -2.90
N LEU A 99 -12.80 -7.85 -1.90
CA LEU A 99 -12.01 -7.72 -0.69
C LEU A 99 -12.14 -8.96 0.22
N HIS A 100 -13.33 -9.57 0.29
CA HIS A 100 -13.53 -10.85 0.97
C HIS A 100 -12.79 -12.01 0.26
N PHE A 101 -12.77 -12.03 -1.08
CA PHE A 101 -12.01 -13.01 -1.86
C PHE A 101 -10.50 -12.82 -1.74
N TYR A 102 -10.02 -11.58 -1.69
CA TYR A 102 -8.61 -11.24 -1.47
C TYR A 102 -8.15 -11.62 -0.06
N VAL A 103 -8.96 -11.32 0.96
CA VAL A 103 -8.71 -11.73 2.35
C VAL A 103 -8.77 -13.25 2.50
N ARG A 104 -9.74 -13.94 1.88
CA ARG A 104 -9.89 -15.40 2.00
C ARG A 104 -8.81 -16.20 1.28
N ASN A 105 -8.27 -15.69 0.16
CA ASN A 105 -7.10 -16.28 -0.51
C ASN A 105 -5.76 -15.87 0.13
N GLY A 106 -5.76 -14.95 1.09
CA GLY A 106 -4.58 -14.53 1.85
C GLY A 106 -4.49 -15.07 3.27
N ALA A 107 -5.62 -15.43 3.89
CA ALA A 107 -5.70 -15.80 5.31
C ALA A 107 -5.69 -17.32 5.59
N CYS A 108 -5.59 -18.18 4.58
CA CYS A 108 -5.50 -19.63 4.77
C CYS A 108 -4.15 -20.20 4.29
N ARG A 109 -3.05 -19.48 4.59
CA ARG A 109 -1.69 -20.03 4.62
C ARG A 109 -0.73 -19.19 5.48
N LEU A 110 -1.14 -18.86 6.71
CA LEU A 110 -0.26 -18.55 7.83
C LEU A 110 -1.01 -18.76 9.13
#